data_AF-A0A1W6EW38-F1
#
_entry.id   AF-A0A1W6EW38-F1
#
_cell.length_a   1.000
_cell.length_b   1.000
_cell.length_c   1.000
_cell.angle_alpha   90.00
_cell.angle_beta   90.00
_cell.angle_gamma   90.00
#
_symmetry.space_group_name_H-M   'P 1'
#
loop_
_entity.id
_entity.type
_entity.pdbx_description
1 polymer ?
#
loop_
_entity_poly.entity_id
_entity_poly.type
_entity_poly.pdbx_seq_one_letter_code
_entity_poly.pdbx_strand_id
1 'polypeptide(L)'
;MKIIPQNFLLDKLIEGLNKTRANVNVAQAQGKDVEYCFETAESNQRMIKAMIVEALRMCVEYGIEHFIDKFCFAKDLFKDGEIIIQQLGDIVISCSSNPLTSCYNSEMAKVNVDINNYHEKYNQRQIERQTSYKSALDYSLVCFNKRINDTMSEIAKEFAVTNTCIQGAKYRS
;
A
#
# COMPACT_ATOMS: atom_id res chain seq x y z
N MET A 1 12.90 12.56 3.67
CA MET A 1 11.97 11.93 2.71
C MET A 1 11.01 12.99 2.20
N LYS A 2 10.95 13.27 0.90
CA LYS A 2 10.08 14.33 0.35
C LYS A 2 8.67 13.78 0.13
N ILE A 3 7.67 14.42 0.73
CA ILE A 3 6.26 14.10 0.51
C ILE A 3 5.89 14.60 -0.88
N ILE A 4 5.46 13.70 -1.77
CA ILE A 4 4.97 14.06 -3.09
C ILE A 4 3.52 14.56 -2.93
N PRO A 5 3.19 15.75 -3.44
CA PRO A 5 1.82 16.27 -3.37
C PRO A 5 0.80 15.30 -3.96
N GLN A 6 -0.39 15.24 -3.35
CA GLN A 6 -1.46 14.31 -3.72
C GLN A 6 -1.88 14.40 -5.20
N ASN A 7 -1.70 15.57 -5.82
CA ASN A 7 -2.03 15.84 -7.22
C ASN A 7 -0.83 15.94 -8.17
N PHE A 8 0.39 15.64 -7.70
CA PHE A 8 1.62 15.89 -8.48
C PHE A 8 1.59 15.29 -9.90
N LEU A 9 1.16 14.04 -10.05
CA LEU A 9 1.07 13.38 -11.35
C LEU A 9 -0.03 13.98 -12.22
N LEU A 10 -1.16 14.35 -11.63
CA LEU A 10 -2.26 14.98 -12.35
C LEU A 10 -1.85 16.35 -12.87
N ASP A 11 -1.17 17.14 -12.05
CA ASP A 11 -0.64 18.44 -12.43
C ASP A 11 0.35 18.32 -13.59
N LYS A 12 1.19 17.27 -13.60
CA LYS A 12 2.15 17.00 -14.68
C LYS A 12 1.49 16.60 -15.99
N LEU A 13 0.44 15.78 -15.93
CA LEU A 13 -0.37 15.44 -17.11
C LEU A 13 -1.05 16.69 -17.69
N ILE A 14 -1.70 17.50 -16.83
CA ILE A 14 -2.38 18.74 -17.25
C ILE A 14 -1.38 19.75 -17.85
N GLU A 15 -0.25 19.97 -17.17
CA GLU A 15 0.84 20.81 -17.68
C GLU A 15 1.25 20.36 -19.09
N GLY A 16 1.24 19.05 -19.32
CA GLY A 16 1.59 18.49 -20.60
C GLY A 16 0.60 18.66 -21.72
N LEU A 17 -0.68 18.41 -21.46
CA LEU A 17 -1.71 18.70 -22.45
C LEU A 17 -1.73 20.18 -22.82
N ASN A 18 -1.51 21.06 -21.86
CA ASN A 18 -1.46 22.50 -22.13
C ASN A 18 -0.28 22.88 -23.02
N LYS A 19 0.90 22.30 -22.79
CA LYS A 19 2.07 22.48 -23.67
C LYS A 19 1.83 21.93 -25.06
N THR A 20 1.29 20.71 -25.18
CA THR A 20 0.94 20.11 -26.46
C THR A 20 -0.07 20.96 -27.22
N ARG A 21 -1.13 21.43 -26.55
CA ARG A 21 -2.14 22.32 -27.14
C ARG A 21 -1.52 23.61 -27.68
N ALA A 22 -0.61 24.22 -26.93
CA ALA A 22 0.10 25.41 -27.40
C ALA A 22 0.93 25.13 -28.66
N ASN A 23 1.66 24.01 -28.70
CA ASN A 23 2.47 23.62 -29.85
C ASN A 23 1.61 23.32 -31.10
N VAL A 24 0.46 22.67 -30.90
CA VAL A 24 -0.53 22.40 -31.94
C VAL A 24 -1.07 23.70 -32.52
N ASN A 25 -1.49 24.65 -31.67
CA ASN A 25 -2.00 25.95 -32.12
C ASN A 25 -0.96 26.72 -32.95
N VAL A 26 0.31 26.70 -32.53
CA VAL A 26 1.40 27.33 -33.29
C VAL A 26 1.59 26.66 -34.65
N ALA A 27 1.60 25.33 -34.71
CA ALA A 27 1.75 24.60 -35.97
C ALA A 27 0.54 24.78 -36.91
N GLN A 28 -0.68 24.85 -36.37
CA GLN A 28 -1.88 25.19 -37.14
C GLN A 28 -1.81 26.60 -37.72
N ALA A 29 -1.33 27.58 -36.96
CA ALA A 29 -1.10 28.94 -37.46
C ALA A 29 -0.06 29.00 -38.59
N GLN A 30 0.87 28.03 -38.63
CA GLN A 30 1.82 27.83 -39.73
C GLN A 30 1.19 27.08 -40.92
N GLY A 31 -0.09 26.70 -40.84
CA GLY A 31 -0.80 25.96 -41.87
C GLY A 31 -0.55 24.45 -41.83
N LYS A 32 -0.01 23.89 -40.75
CA LYS A 32 0.15 22.42 -40.64
C LYS A 32 -1.12 21.73 -40.20
N ASP A 33 -1.32 20.51 -40.68
CA ASP A 33 -2.39 19.64 -40.22
C ASP A 33 -1.93 18.76 -39.05
N VAL A 34 -2.24 19.18 -37.82
CA VAL A 34 -1.68 18.59 -36.58
C VAL A 34 -2.74 18.19 -35.55
N GLU A 35 -4.04 18.29 -35.89
CA GLU A 35 -5.12 17.97 -34.94
C GLU A 35 -5.02 16.51 -34.45
N TYR A 36 -4.71 15.59 -35.36
CA TYR A 36 -4.52 14.18 -35.03
C TYR A 36 -3.39 13.93 -34.01
N CYS A 37 -2.36 14.78 -33.97
CA CYS A 37 -1.30 14.71 -32.97
C CYS A 37 -1.84 15.07 -31.58
N PHE A 38 -2.74 16.06 -31.49
CA PHE A 38 -3.38 16.44 -30.24
C PHE A 38 -4.31 15.34 -29.72
N GLU A 39 -5.17 14.79 -30.59
CA GLU A 39 -6.10 13.71 -30.23
C GLU A 39 -5.36 12.45 -29.75
N THR A 40 -4.25 12.11 -30.41
CA THR A 40 -3.38 10.99 -30.01
C THR A 40 -2.75 11.25 -28.65
N ALA A 41 -2.21 12.45 -28.42
CA ALA A 41 -1.65 12.85 -27.13
C ALA A 41 -2.69 12.75 -26.01
N GLU A 42 -3.91 13.25 -26.25
CA GLU A 42 -5.00 13.20 -25.27
C GLU A 42 -5.40 11.75 -24.93
N SER A 43 -5.51 10.88 -25.95
CA SER A 43 -5.78 9.45 -25.75
C SER A 43 -4.69 8.77 -24.93
N ASN A 44 -3.41 9.01 -25.28
CA ASN A 44 -2.27 8.43 -24.56
C ASN A 44 -2.22 8.88 -23.11
N GLN A 45 -2.49 10.16 -22.83
CA GLN A 45 -2.52 10.66 -21.46
C GLN A 45 -3.65 10.07 -20.62
N ARG A 46 -4.83 9.83 -21.22
CA ARG A 46 -5.92 9.11 -20.53
C ARG A 46 -5.49 7.68 -20.20
N MET A 47 -4.79 6.99 -21.09
CA MET A 47 -4.22 5.66 -20.82
C MET A 47 -3.19 5.70 -19.69
N ILE A 48 -2.23 6.63 -19.74
CA ILE A 48 -1.21 6.80 -18.69
C ILE A 48 -1.88 7.01 -17.33
N LYS A 49 -2.91 7.88 -17.28
CA LYS A 49 -3.69 8.15 -16.06
C LYS A 49 -4.37 6.88 -15.53
N ALA A 50 -5.01 6.09 -16.38
CA ALA A 50 -5.67 4.85 -15.96
C ALA A 50 -4.66 3.82 -15.43
N MET A 51 -3.54 3.65 -16.14
CA MET A 51 -2.48 2.71 -15.75
C MET A 51 -1.86 3.06 -14.40
N ILE A 52 -1.61 4.35 -14.14
CA ILE A 52 -1.02 4.73 -12.85
C ILE A 52 -2.00 4.58 -11.69
N VAL A 53 -3.28 4.92 -11.86
CA VAL A 53 -4.29 4.69 -10.80
C VAL A 53 -4.31 3.22 -10.39
N GLU A 54 -4.32 2.33 -11.37
CA GLU A 54 -4.31 0.89 -11.13
C GLU A 54 -2.99 0.42 -10.48
N ALA A 55 -1.85 0.91 -10.96
CA ALA A 55 -0.55 0.56 -10.39
C ALA A 55 -0.40 1.04 -8.93
N LEU A 56 -0.93 2.21 -8.60
CA LEU A 56 -0.95 2.74 -7.23
C LEU A 56 -1.91 1.97 -6.34
N ARG A 57 -3.07 1.57 -6.86
CA ARG A 57 -4.03 0.69 -6.15
C ARG A 57 -3.35 -0.61 -5.73
N MET A 58 -2.64 -1.27 -6.65
CA MET A 58 -1.89 -2.49 -6.33
C MET A 58 -0.83 -2.27 -5.24
N CYS A 59 -0.12 -1.14 -5.23
CA CYS A 59 0.85 -0.84 -4.16
C CYS A 59 0.19 -0.83 -2.77
N VAL A 60 -1.03 -0.32 -2.67
CA VAL A 60 -1.80 -0.28 -1.41
C VAL A 60 -2.31 -1.67 -1.05
N GLU A 61 -2.89 -2.39 -2.00
CA GLU A 61 -3.47 -3.73 -1.77
C GLU A 61 -2.43 -4.72 -1.26
N TYR A 62 -1.26 -4.79 -1.89
CA TYR A 62 -0.16 -5.63 -1.41
C TYR A 62 0.30 -5.25 0.00
N GLY A 63 0.36 -3.94 0.31
CA GLY A 63 0.69 -3.46 1.65
C GLY A 63 -0.34 -3.87 2.70
N ILE A 64 -1.63 -3.79 2.35
CA ILE A 64 -2.75 -4.18 3.22
C ILE A 64 -2.79 -5.69 3.42
N GLU A 65 -2.66 -6.49 2.37
CA GLU A 65 -2.62 -7.97 2.47
C GLU A 65 -1.51 -8.43 3.40
N HIS A 66 -0.30 -7.88 3.24
CA HIS A 66 0.83 -8.18 4.12
C HIS A 66 0.57 -7.79 5.58
N PHE A 67 -0.19 -6.73 5.81
CA PHE A 67 -0.57 -6.31 7.16
C PHE A 67 -1.62 -7.24 7.76
N ILE A 68 -2.68 -7.58 7.01
CA ILE A 68 -3.80 -8.42 7.46
C ILE A 68 -3.30 -9.82 7.85
N ASP A 69 -2.47 -10.45 7.01
CA ASP A 69 -1.90 -11.78 7.27
C ASP A 69 -1.14 -11.84 8.61
N LYS A 70 -0.55 -10.71 9.00
CA LYS A 70 0.22 -10.58 10.24
C LYS A 70 -0.62 -10.10 11.42
N PHE A 71 -1.89 -9.74 11.22
CA PHE A 71 -2.79 -9.20 12.24
C PHE A 71 -3.80 -10.22 12.79
N CYS A 72 -4.07 -11.32 12.10
CA CYS A 72 -5.05 -12.34 12.51
C CYS A 72 -4.66 -13.14 13.78
N PHE A 73 -3.54 -12.83 14.45
CA PHE A 73 -3.09 -13.52 15.67
C PHE A 73 -3.95 -13.27 16.91
N ALA A 74 -4.79 -12.22 16.91
CA ALA A 74 -5.63 -11.88 18.06
C ALA A 74 -6.56 -13.04 18.44
N LYS A 75 -7.06 -13.79 17.45
CA LYS A 75 -7.93 -14.95 17.66
C LYS A 75 -7.21 -16.07 18.44
N ASP A 76 -5.94 -16.32 18.12
CA ASP A 76 -5.14 -17.34 18.80
C ASP A 76 -4.84 -16.93 20.25
N LEU A 77 -4.53 -15.64 20.48
CA LEU A 77 -4.35 -15.12 21.83
C LEU A 77 -5.63 -15.19 22.66
N PHE A 78 -6.79 -14.83 22.10
CA PHE A 78 -8.06 -14.98 22.82
C PHE A 78 -8.31 -16.42 23.25
N LYS A 79 -8.07 -17.38 22.36
CA LYS A 79 -8.20 -18.81 22.67
C LYS A 79 -7.24 -19.26 23.77
N ASP A 80 -5.97 -18.86 23.70
CA ASP A 80 -4.98 -19.17 24.74
C ASP A 80 -5.41 -18.57 26.10
N GLY A 81 -5.95 -17.36 26.10
CA GLY A 81 -6.49 -16.71 27.30
C GLY A 81 -7.70 -17.43 27.90
N GLU A 82 -8.65 -17.87 27.07
CA GLU A 82 -9.81 -18.66 27.51
C GLU A 82 -9.38 -19.98 28.17
N ILE A 83 -8.37 -20.67 27.61
CA ILE A 83 -7.81 -21.89 28.19
C ILE A 83 -7.24 -21.62 29.58
N ILE A 84 -6.46 -20.55 29.76
CA ILE A 84 -5.89 -20.17 31.05
C ILE A 84 -7.00 -19.86 32.07
N ILE A 85 -8.04 -19.11 31.67
CA ILE A 85 -9.19 -18.81 32.54
C ILE A 85 -9.89 -20.10 32.98
N GLN A 86 -10.08 -21.04 32.05
CA GLN A 86 -10.69 -22.33 32.35
C GLN A 86 -9.83 -23.15 33.32
N GLN A 87 -8.53 -23.25 33.09
CA GLN A 87 -7.60 -23.94 33.98
C GLN A 87 -7.61 -23.33 35.40
N LEU A 88 -7.63 -22.00 35.51
CA LEU A 88 -7.75 -21.32 36.81
C LEU A 88 -9.07 -21.67 37.51
N GLY A 89 -10.18 -21.73 36.77
CA GLY A 89 -11.47 -22.18 37.28
C GLY A 89 -11.43 -23.62 37.79
N ASP A 90 -10.81 -24.52 37.02
CA ASP A 90 -10.67 -25.94 37.38
C ASP A 90 -9.82 -26.12 38.64
N ILE A 91 -8.80 -25.29 38.86
CA ILE A 91 -8.01 -25.30 40.11
C ILE A 91 -8.87 -24.90 41.30
N VAL A 92 -9.63 -23.82 41.17
CA VAL A 92 -10.52 -23.34 42.25
C VAL A 92 -11.50 -24.45 42.63
N ILE A 93 -12.11 -25.11 41.64
CA ILE A 93 -13.06 -26.20 41.88
C ILE A 93 -12.35 -27.41 42.50
N SER A 94 -11.27 -27.91 41.91
CA SER A 94 -10.61 -29.15 42.33
C SER A 94 -9.91 -29.03 43.69
N CYS A 95 -9.27 -27.91 43.98
CA CYS A 95 -8.60 -27.68 45.26
C CYS A 95 -9.55 -27.15 46.36
N SER A 96 -10.78 -26.72 46.03
CA SER A 96 -11.78 -26.38 47.06
C SER A 96 -12.18 -27.58 47.91
N SER A 97 -12.18 -28.78 47.33
CA SER A 97 -12.47 -30.05 48.00
C SER A 97 -11.37 -30.54 48.94
N ASN A 98 -10.15 -30.01 48.82
CA ASN A 98 -9.01 -30.38 49.66
C ASN A 98 -8.14 -29.13 49.93
N PRO A 99 -8.45 -28.35 50.99
CA PRO A 99 -7.94 -26.99 51.18
C PRO A 99 -6.46 -26.92 51.61
N LEU A 100 -5.69 -27.98 51.38
CA LEU A 100 -4.26 -27.96 51.57
C LEU A 100 -3.64 -26.97 50.60
N THR A 101 -2.91 -25.99 51.12
CA THR A 101 -2.19 -24.95 50.37
C THR A 101 -1.25 -25.56 49.31
N SER A 102 -0.83 -26.81 49.49
CA SER A 102 -0.02 -27.56 48.54
C SER A 102 -0.75 -27.91 47.23
N CYS A 103 -2.08 -28.14 47.25
CA CYS A 103 -2.88 -28.39 46.04
C CYS A 103 -2.88 -27.15 45.14
N TYR A 104 -3.25 -26.00 45.71
CA TYR A 104 -3.25 -24.72 45.01
C TYR A 104 -1.87 -24.38 44.47
N ASN A 105 -0.82 -24.53 45.27
CA ASN A 105 0.54 -24.20 44.84
C ASN A 105 1.03 -25.08 43.69
N SER A 106 0.75 -26.39 43.73
CA SER A 106 1.15 -27.33 42.68
C SER A 106 0.43 -27.05 41.36
N GLU A 107 -0.89 -26.88 41.39
CA GLU A 107 -1.65 -26.64 40.15
C GLU A 107 -1.43 -25.23 39.60
N MET A 108 -1.29 -24.23 40.47
CA MET A 108 -0.97 -22.86 40.06
C MET A 108 0.42 -22.77 39.43
N ALA A 109 1.39 -23.58 39.86
CA ALA A 109 2.71 -23.64 39.22
C ALA A 109 2.63 -24.11 37.76
N LYS A 110 1.71 -25.02 37.43
CA LYS A 110 1.48 -25.46 36.04
C LYS A 110 0.86 -24.34 35.20
N VAL A 111 -0.17 -23.68 35.72
CA VAL A 111 -0.85 -22.57 35.01
C VAL A 111 0.05 -21.35 34.86
N ASN A 112 0.97 -21.11 35.79
CA ASN A 112 1.96 -20.05 35.67
C ASN A 112 2.88 -20.23 34.44
N VAL A 113 3.18 -21.47 34.03
CA VAL A 113 3.94 -21.70 32.80
C VAL A 113 3.11 -21.26 31.59
N ASP A 114 1.82 -21.58 31.56
CA ASP A 114 0.92 -21.18 30.47
C ASP A 114 0.70 -19.66 30.43
N ILE A 115 0.58 -19.00 31.59
CA ILE A 115 0.53 -17.52 31.71
C ILE A 115 1.82 -16.89 31.17
N ASN A 116 3.00 -17.42 31.52
CA ASN A 116 4.27 -16.89 31.02
C ASN A 116 4.39 -17.07 29.51
N ASN A 117 4.03 -18.24 28.98
CA ASN A 117 3.99 -18.50 27.54
C ASN A 117 3.02 -17.55 26.82
N TYR A 118 1.85 -17.28 27.41
CA TYR A 118 0.90 -16.30 26.88
C TYR A 118 1.51 -14.90 26.82
N HIS A 119 2.19 -14.45 27.88
CA HIS A 119 2.88 -13.16 27.91
C HIS A 119 3.98 -13.05 26.86
N GLU A 120 4.80 -14.08 26.70
CA GLU A 120 5.85 -14.12 25.67
C GLU A 120 5.26 -14.04 24.27
N LYS A 121 4.24 -14.86 23.97
CA LYS A 121 3.51 -14.81 22.69
C LYS A 121 2.92 -13.42 22.45
N TYR A 122 2.26 -12.83 23.44
CA TYR A 122 1.68 -11.50 23.34
C TYR A 122 2.74 -10.45 22.98
N ASN A 123 3.86 -10.43 23.70
CA ASN A 123 4.95 -9.48 23.46
C ASN A 123 5.61 -9.68 22.09
N GLN A 124 5.87 -10.93 21.71
CA GLN A 124 6.41 -11.26 20.39
C GLN A 124 5.46 -10.78 19.29
N ARG A 125 4.16 -11.04 19.40
CA ARG A 125 3.16 -10.59 18.42
C ARG A 125 3.04 -9.07 18.35
N GLN A 126 3.22 -8.36 19.48
CA GLN A 126 3.27 -6.91 19.47
C GLN A 126 4.47 -6.39 18.66
N ILE A 127 5.65 -6.98 18.83
CA ILE A 127 6.86 -6.64 18.06
C ILE A 127 6.67 -6.97 16.57
N GLU A 128 6.13 -8.15 16.27
CA GLU A 128 5.82 -8.56 14.90
C GLU A 128 4.84 -7.59 14.24
N ARG A 129 3.78 -7.18 14.95
CA ARG A 129 2.82 -6.18 14.47
C ARG A 129 3.49 -4.85 14.11
N GLN A 130 4.34 -4.32 14.99
CA GLN A 130 5.06 -3.07 14.73
C GLN A 130 5.99 -3.21 13.51
N THR A 131 6.68 -4.34 13.41
CA THR A 131 7.58 -4.66 12.30
C THR A 131 6.82 -4.80 10.99
N SER A 132 5.70 -5.51 10.98
CA SER A 132 4.84 -5.70 9.81
C SER A 132 4.21 -4.39 9.35
N TYR A 133 3.74 -3.55 10.27
CA TYR A 133 3.24 -2.22 9.95
C TYR A 133 4.31 -1.37 9.26
N LYS A 134 5.52 -1.32 9.84
CA LYS A 134 6.65 -0.60 9.25
C LYS A 134 7.02 -1.16 7.87
N SER A 135 7.11 -2.47 7.73
CA SER A 135 7.43 -3.13 6.46
C SER A 135 6.37 -2.86 5.39
N ALA A 136 5.09 -2.89 5.73
CA ALA A 136 4.00 -2.59 4.80
C ALA A 136 4.04 -1.14 4.33
N LEU A 137 4.32 -0.20 5.23
CA LEU A 137 4.52 1.21 4.89
C LEU A 137 5.74 1.39 3.99
N ASP A 138 6.90 0.84 4.36
CA ASP A 138 8.14 0.96 3.59
C ASP A 138 7.96 0.38 2.19
N TYR A 139 7.35 -0.80 2.06
CA TYR A 139 7.02 -1.42 0.77
C TYR A 139 6.11 -0.52 -0.07
N SER A 140 5.01 -0.04 0.53
CA SER A 140 4.05 0.82 -0.16
C SER A 140 4.76 2.07 -0.69
N LEU A 141 5.58 2.72 0.13
CA LEU A 141 6.32 3.93 -0.24
C LEU A 141 7.33 3.70 -1.36
N VAL A 142 8.09 2.60 -1.30
CA VAL A 142 9.02 2.22 -2.37
C VAL A 142 8.24 1.96 -3.67
N CYS A 143 7.13 1.23 -3.59
CA CYS A 143 6.25 0.97 -4.73
C CYS A 143 5.69 2.27 -5.32
N PHE A 144 5.13 3.16 -4.51
CA PHE A 144 4.64 4.49 -4.91
C PHE A 144 5.72 5.28 -5.66
N ASN A 145 6.90 5.42 -5.07
CA ASN A 145 7.99 6.19 -5.67
C ASN A 145 8.42 5.60 -7.01
N LYS A 146 8.54 4.27 -7.10
CA LYS A 146 8.85 3.59 -8.37
C LYS A 146 7.80 3.88 -9.43
N ARG A 147 6.52 3.69 -9.11
CA ARG A 147 5.41 3.90 -10.06
C ARG A 147 5.29 5.36 -10.50
N ILE A 148 5.53 6.31 -9.61
CA ILE A 148 5.57 7.75 -9.96
C ILE A 148 6.71 8.03 -10.92
N ASN A 149 7.92 7.51 -10.66
CA ASN A 149 9.08 7.71 -11.54
C ASN A 149 8.86 7.08 -12.91
N ASP A 150 8.33 5.84 -12.96
CA ASP A 150 7.98 5.16 -14.21
C ASP A 150 6.97 5.99 -15.02
N THR A 151 5.93 6.51 -14.35
CA THR A 151 4.91 7.37 -14.99
C THR A 151 5.49 8.67 -15.53
N MET A 152 6.38 9.31 -14.77
CA MET A 152 7.06 10.51 -15.24
C MET A 152 7.90 10.25 -16.49
N SER A 153 8.53 9.08 -16.59
CA SER A 153 9.24 8.66 -17.80
C SER A 153 8.29 8.48 -18.98
N GLU A 154 7.14 7.83 -18.79
CA GLU A 154 6.13 7.64 -19.84
C GLU A 154 5.52 8.97 -20.31
N ILE A 155 5.24 9.89 -19.39
CA ILE A 155 4.81 11.25 -19.73
C ILE A 155 5.86 11.93 -20.61
N ALA A 156 7.14 11.89 -20.22
CA ALA A 156 8.22 12.50 -20.98
C ALA A 156 8.38 11.89 -22.40
N LYS A 157 8.20 10.57 -22.54
CA LYS A 157 8.21 9.89 -23.84
C LYS A 157 7.03 10.32 -24.71
N GLU A 158 5.82 10.39 -24.14
CA GLU A 158 4.63 10.87 -24.85
C GLU A 158 4.86 12.26 -25.42
N PHE A 159 5.37 13.19 -24.61
CA PHE A 159 5.71 14.53 -25.07
C PHE A 159 6.69 14.55 -26.25
N ALA A 160 7.72 13.71 -26.20
CA ALA A 160 8.71 13.63 -27.26
C ALA A 160 8.05 13.14 -28.56
N VAL A 161 7.27 12.06 -28.49
CA VAL A 161 6.52 11.50 -29.63
C VAL A 161 5.58 12.53 -30.23
N THR A 162 4.83 13.23 -29.38
CA THR A 162 3.85 14.25 -29.79
C THR A 162 4.53 15.45 -30.45
N ASN A 163 5.67 15.91 -29.93
CA ASN A 163 6.44 16.96 -30.58
C ASN A 163 7.00 16.53 -31.94
N THR A 164 7.48 15.29 -32.06
CA THR A 164 7.92 14.73 -33.35
C THR A 164 6.76 14.67 -34.35
N CYS A 165 5.57 14.27 -33.89
CA CYS A 165 4.35 14.28 -34.71
C CYS A 165 4.06 15.68 -35.27
N ILE A 166 4.03 16.70 -34.41
CA ILE A 166 3.75 18.09 -34.79
C ILE A 166 4.80 18.63 -35.77
N GLN A 167 6.09 18.32 -35.55
CA GLN A 167 7.16 18.78 -36.41
C GLN A 167 7.09 18.14 -37.81
N GLY A 168 6.80 16.85 -37.88
CA GLY A 168 6.69 16.07 -39.13
C GLY A 168 5.39 16.24 -39.90
N ALA A 169 4.39 16.94 -39.34
CA ALA A 169 3.11 17.16 -39.99
C ALA A 169 3.22 17.99 -41.28
N LYS A 170 2.39 17.62 -42.26
CA LYS A 170 2.31 18.27 -43.57
C LYS A 170 1.52 19.57 -43.48
N TYR A 171 1.76 20.47 -44.43
CA TYR A 171 0.93 21.66 -44.62
C TYR A 171 -0.44 21.28 -45.19
N ARG A 172 -1.50 21.97 -44.76
CA ARG A 172 -2.84 21.93 -45.32
C ARG A 172 -2.76 22.54 -46.72
N SER A 173 -2.80 21.68 -47.72
CA SER A 173 -2.94 22.03 -49.14
C SER A 173 -4.29 22.66 -49.43
#